data_AF-A0A937XP15-F1
#
_entry.id   AF-A0A937XP15-F1
#
_cell.length_a   1.000
_cell.length_b   1.000
_cell.length_c   1.000
_cell.angle_alpha   90.00
_cell.angle_beta   90.00
_cell.angle_gamma   90.00
#
_symmetry.space_group_name_H-M   'P 1'
#
loop_
_entity.id
_entity.type
_entity.pdbx_description
1 polymer ?
#
loop_
_entity_poly.entity_id
_entity_poly.type
_entity_poly.pdbx_seq_one_letter_code
_entity_poly.pdbx_strand_id
1 'polypeptide(L)'
;MLYQNILNFRDSDLYTEAEKAAIEYAELFTTNHHAIDDGIFQRLRKHFNEGEIVELCILVARHFAFGRLTKVLVIDHVCPLPGMPAYQP
;
A
#
# COMPACT_ATOMS: atom_id res chain seq x y z
N MET A 1 -4.50 0.86 -16.84
CA MET A 1 -4.86 0.05 -15.65
C MET A 1 -4.47 0.83 -14.40
N LEU A 2 -5.30 0.86 -13.34
CA LEU A 2 -5.10 1.69 -12.13
C LEU A 2 -3.69 1.57 -11.49
N TYR A 3 -3.03 0.42 -11.64
CA TYR A 3 -1.70 0.13 -11.07
C TYR A 3 -0.50 0.48 -11.97
N GLN A 4 -0.70 0.89 -13.23
CA GLN A 4 0.41 1.12 -14.17
C GLN A 4 1.29 2.32 -13.81
N ASN A 5 0.72 3.32 -13.11
CA ASN A 5 1.42 4.58 -12.85
C ASN A 5 1.93 4.71 -11.42
N ILE A 6 1.65 3.73 -10.55
CA ILE A 6 2.08 3.80 -9.15
C ILE A 6 3.60 3.71 -9.00
N LEU A 7 4.30 3.12 -9.97
CA LEU A 7 5.75 3.07 -9.99
C LEU A 7 6.39 4.44 -10.29
N ASN A 8 5.64 5.34 -10.94
CA ASN A 8 6.07 6.68 -11.33
C ASN A 8 5.23 7.77 -10.64
N PHE A 9 4.61 7.46 -9.50
CA PHE A 9 3.63 8.35 -8.87
C PHE A 9 4.20 9.73 -8.51
N ARG A 10 5.51 9.81 -8.24
CA ARG A 10 6.23 11.03 -7.88
C ARG A 10 6.17 12.09 -8.99
N ASP A 11 6.38 11.64 -10.22
CA ASP A 11 6.43 12.50 -11.42
C ASP A 11 5.10 12.51 -12.20
N SER A 12 4.09 11.82 -11.71
CA SER A 12 2.80 11.67 -12.38
C SER A 12 1.85 12.81 -12.04
N ASP A 13 1.31 13.45 -13.08
CA ASP A 13 0.26 14.47 -12.95
C ASP A 13 -1.13 13.86 -12.61
N LEU A 14 -1.24 12.53 -12.57
CA LEU A 14 -2.50 11.83 -12.24
C LEU A 14 -2.82 11.82 -10.74
N TYR A 15 -1.86 12.18 -9.89
CA TYR A 15 -2.02 12.15 -8.45
C TYR A 15 -1.86 13.56 -7.89
N THR A 16 -2.74 13.92 -6.97
CA THR A 16 -2.60 15.11 -6.15
C THR A 16 -1.41 14.98 -5.20
N GLU A 17 -0.91 16.11 -4.70
CA GLU A 17 0.19 16.10 -3.72
C GLU A 17 -0.17 15.34 -2.43
N ALA A 18 -1.46 15.36 -2.04
CA ALA A 18 -1.97 14.56 -0.93
C ALA A 18 -1.86 13.05 -1.20
N GLU A 19 -2.27 12.61 -2.38
CA GLU A 19 -2.16 11.21 -2.80
C GLU A 19 -0.71 10.77 -2.92
N LYS A 20 0.17 11.61 -3.47
CA LYS A 20 1.61 11.31 -3.54
C LYS A 20 2.22 11.13 -2.15
N ALA A 21 1.89 12.01 -1.18
CA ALA A 21 2.36 11.87 0.19
C ALA A 21 1.87 10.55 0.84
N ALA A 22 0.62 10.16 0.60
CA ALA A 22 0.07 8.91 1.10
C ALA A 22 0.71 7.67 0.43
N ILE A 23 0.97 7.71 -0.88
CA ILE A 23 1.65 6.64 -1.62
C ILE A 23 3.10 6.49 -1.14
N GLU A 24 3.82 7.60 -0.95
CA GLU A 24 5.19 7.58 -0.42
C GLU A 24 5.25 6.94 0.98
N TYR A 25 4.33 7.33 1.86
CA TYR A 25 4.21 6.72 3.18
C TYR A 25 3.93 5.21 3.09
N ALA A 26 2.98 4.79 2.24
CA ALA A 26 2.63 3.38 2.07
C ALA A 26 3.79 2.55 1.49
N GLU A 27 4.52 3.09 0.52
CA GLU A 27 5.72 2.47 -0.04
C GLU A 27 6.75 2.23 1.07
N LEU A 28 7.16 3.29 1.79
CA LEU A 28 8.12 3.17 2.88
C LEU A 28 7.66 2.23 3.99
N PHE A 29 6.39 2.29 4.39
CA PHE A 29 5.86 1.41 5.43
C PHE A 29 6.03 -0.07 5.06
N THR A 30 5.88 -0.42 3.79
CA THR A 30 5.97 -1.80 3.31
C THR A 30 7.40 -2.25 2.98
N THR A 31 8.29 -1.35 2.56
CA THR A 31 9.65 -1.70 2.09
C THR A 31 10.77 -1.31 3.06
N ASN A 32 10.63 -0.21 3.80
CA ASN A 32 11.65 0.33 4.71
C ASN A 32 11.05 1.27 5.77
N HIS A 33 10.27 0.70 6.70
CA HIS A 33 9.58 1.49 7.73
C HIS A 33 10.53 2.25 8.68
N HIS A 34 11.80 1.85 8.77
CA HIS A 34 12.82 2.58 9.54
C HIS A 34 13.20 3.94 8.93
N ALA A 35 12.93 4.15 7.64
CA ALA A 35 13.15 5.43 6.96
C ALA A 35 11.97 6.40 7.12
N ILE A 36 10.90 6.00 7.83
CA ILE A 36 9.80 6.91 8.15
C ILE A 36 10.23 7.78 9.33
N ASP A 37 10.55 9.03 9.02
CA ASP A 37 10.95 10.04 9.98
C ASP A 37 9.91 11.16 10.11
N ASP A 38 10.21 12.16 10.94
CA ASP A 38 9.36 13.34 11.11
C ASP A 38 9.14 14.11 9.80
N GLY A 39 10.08 14.03 8.85
CA GLY A 39 9.95 14.66 7.54
C GLY A 39 8.82 14.05 6.70
N ILE A 40 8.60 12.73 6.81
CA ILE A 40 7.46 12.05 6.19
C ILE A 40 6.15 12.51 6.83
N PHE A 41 6.07 12.50 8.16
CA PHE A 41 4.86 12.95 8.86
C PHE A 41 4.57 14.43 8.63
N GLN A 42 5.58 15.28 8.52
CA GLN A 42 5.40 16.68 8.14
C GLN A 42 4.79 16.83 6.74
N ARG A 43 5.14 15.98 5.77
CA ARG A 43 4.50 15.98 4.45
C ARG A 43 3.03 15.56 4.54
N LEU A 44 2.72 14.52 5.30
CA LEU A 44 1.34 14.10 5.52
C LEU A 44 0.50 15.21 6.19
N ARG A 45 1.03 15.88 7.22
CA ARG A 45 0.36 16.98 7.94
C ARG A 45 0.04 18.21 7.09
N LYS A 46 0.63 18.34 5.88
CA LYS A 46 0.23 19.39 4.93
C LYS A 46 -1.14 19.14 4.30
N HIS A 47 -1.61 17.89 4.32
CA HIS A 47 -2.80 17.44 3.59
C HIS A 47 -3.83 16.74 4.47
N PHE A 48 -3.39 16.14 5.59
CA PHE A 48 -4.20 15.34 6.48
C PHE A 48 -4.09 15.85 7.92
N ASN A 49 -5.18 15.80 8.67
CA ASN A 49 -5.18 16.03 10.10
C ASN A 49 -4.66 14.78 10.86
N GLU A 50 -4.34 14.93 12.15
CA GLU A 50 -3.77 13.82 12.95
C GLU A 50 -4.68 12.56 12.96
N GLY A 51 -6.01 12.73 12.98
CA GLY A 51 -6.94 11.61 12.91
C GLY A 51 -6.88 10.87 11.59
N GLU A 52 -6.87 11.61 10.47
CA GLU A 52 -6.71 11.06 9.12
C GLU A 52 -5.36 10.35 8.94
N ILE A 53 -4.29 10.88 9.55
CA ILE A 53 -2.97 10.25 9.53
C ILE A 53 -3.00 8.92 10.30
N VAL A 54 -3.62 8.88 11.48
CA VAL A 54 -3.78 7.63 12.24
C VAL A 54 -4.60 6.60 11.45
N GLU A 55 -5.69 7.03 10.81
CA GLU A 55 -6.49 6.16 9.95
C GLU A 55 -5.68 5.64 8.76
N LEU A 56 -4.89 6.49 8.10
CA LEU A 56 -3.98 6.10 7.02
C LEU A 56 -3.00 5.02 7.48
N CYS A 57 -2.36 5.20 8.64
CA CYS A 57 -1.45 4.22 9.23
C CYS A 57 -2.13 2.86 9.43
N ILE A 58 -3.34 2.86 10.00
CA ILE A 58 -4.12 1.64 10.28
C ILE A 58 -4.51 0.96 8.96
N LEU A 59 -4.97 1.72 7.98
CA LEU A 59 -5.37 1.19 6.67
C LEU A 59 -4.19 0.54 5.95
N VAL A 60 -3.02 1.19 5.91
CA VAL A 60 -1.82 0.63 5.29
C VAL A 60 -1.39 -0.65 6.01
N ALA A 61 -1.32 -0.62 7.34
CA ALA A 61 -0.94 -1.79 8.14
C ALA A 61 -1.89 -2.98 7.91
N ARG A 62 -3.21 -2.73 7.91
CA ARG A 62 -4.23 -3.75 7.67
C ARG A 62 -4.06 -4.41 6.30
N HIS A 63 -3.94 -3.63 5.23
CA HIS A 63 -3.85 -4.18 3.88
C HIS A 63 -2.54 -4.95 3.67
N PHE A 64 -1.44 -4.44 4.23
CA PHE A 64 -0.16 -5.14 4.19
C PHE A 64 -0.20 -6.48 4.93
N ALA A 65 -0.71 -6.48 6.17
CA ALA A 65 -0.85 -7.71 6.96
C ALA A 65 -1.83 -8.70 6.30
N PHE A 66 -2.92 -8.19 5.72
CA PHE A 66 -3.91 -9.02 5.02
C PHE A 66 -3.30 -9.71 3.80
N GLY A 67 -2.48 -9.02 3.00
CA GLY A 67 -1.77 -9.64 1.87
C GLY A 67 -0.84 -10.79 2.29
N ARG A 68 -0.24 -10.71 3.49
CA ARG A 68 0.54 -11.83 4.06
C ARG A 68 -0.35 -12.96 4.56
N LEU A 69 -1.44 -12.60 5.24
CA LEU A 69 -2.40 -13.55 5.77
C LEU A 69 -3.00 -14.42 4.66
N THR A 70 -3.37 -13.83 3.53
CA THR A 70 -3.95 -14.59 2.40
C THR A 70 -2.96 -15.60 1.82
N LYS A 71 -1.67 -15.24 1.75
CA LYS A 71 -0.59 -16.15 1.35
C LYS A 71 -0.38 -17.29 2.34
N VAL A 72 -0.37 -16.99 3.65
CA VAL A 72 -0.22 -18.00 4.71
C VAL A 72 -1.38 -19.00 4.68
N LEU A 73 -2.59 -18.51 4.46
CA LEU A 73 -3.79 -19.35 4.42
C LEU A 73 -4.02 -19.99 3.03
N VAL A 74 -3.20 -19.68 2.03
CA VAL A 74 -3.32 -20.22 0.66
C VAL A 74 -4.71 -19.89 0.06
N ILE A 75 -5.29 -18.76 0.47
CA ILE A 75 -6.62 -18.29 0.02
C ILE A 75 -6.53 -17.18 -1.04
N ASP A 76 -5.31 -16.80 -1.43
CA ASP A 76 -5.06 -16.01 -2.63
C ASP A 76 -5.23 -16.84 -3.92
N HIS A 77 -5.25 -18.16 -3.78
CA HIS A 77 -5.66 -19.08 -4.82
C HIS A 77 -7.20 -19.10 -4.86
N VAL A 78 -7.76 -18.28 -5.73
CA VAL A 78 -9.09 -18.53 -6.26
C VAL A 78 -9.12 -20.01 -6.69
N CYS A 79 -10.20 -20.71 -6.34
CA CYS A 79 -10.55 -22.01 -6.91
C CYS A 79 -10.06 -22.07 -8.36
N PRO A 80 -9.25 -23.07 -8.77
CA PRO A 80 -8.88 -23.17 -10.18
C PRO A 80 -10.17 -23.18 -10.98
N LEU A 81 -10.23 -22.36 -12.03
CA LEU A 81 -11.33 -22.42 -12.99
C LEU A 81 -11.48 -23.89 -13.43
N PRO A 82 -12.71 -24.41 -13.54
CA PRO A 82 -12.93 -25.82 -13.85
C PRO A 82 -12.06 -26.27 -15.04
N GLY A 83 -11.11 -27.19 -14.79
CA GLY A 83 -10.21 -27.71 -15.82
C GLY A 83 -8.72 -27.36 -15.71
N MET A 84 -8.26 -26.62 -14.68
CA MET A 84 -6.83 -26.41 -14.42
C MET A 84 -6.30 -27.19 -13.20
N PRO A 85 -5.06 -27.73 -13.24
CA PRO A 85 -4.45 -28.40 -12.09
C PRO A 85 -4.06 -27.40 -11.00
N ALA A 86 -4.10 -27.86 -9.75
CA ALA A 86 -3.68 -27.07 -8.59
C ALA A 86 -2.18 -26.70 -8.65
N TYR A 87 -1.85 -25.47 -8.27
CA TYR A 87 -0.47 -24.98 -8.19
C TYR A 87 0.35 -25.83 -7.20
N GLN A 88 1.57 -26.19 -7.59
CA GLN A 88 2.59 -26.76 -6.71
C GLN A 88 3.80 -25.81 -6.67
N PRO A 89 4.37 -25.54 -5.48
CA PRO A 89 5.38 -24.50 -5.26
C PRO A 89 6.74 -24.77 -5.92
#